data_AF-A0A534V9U9-F1
#
_entry.id   AF-A0A534V9U9-F1
#
_cell.length_a   1.000
_cell.length_b   1.000
_cell.length_c   1.000
_cell.angle_alpha   90.00
_cell.angle_beta   90.00
_cell.angle_gamma   90.00
#
_symmetry.space_group_name_H-M   'P 1'
#
loop_
_entity.id
_entity.type
_entity.pdbx_description
1 polymer ?
#
loop_
_entity_poly.entity_id
_entity_poly.type
_entity_poly.pdbx_seq_one_letter_code
_entity_poly.pdbx_strand_id
1 'polypeptide(L)'
;MRALPVENRCAEKGWACCVDLMIEASRADRENIRVANEAIADMKKAGATIVDPVNVDKAIADLVPYLEPGWLARNFPAAFPESAKPIDRIVSMAFDHALIPSGARGVNLRMLAAQPRGHEAHYAINRYLRERGDAKFKNLEDMLAMPMFSGSLDNLKRAFSDDAATLDTPAQMDHLVRMQTLRQIILQVMAENTLDALVYAYTTIPPHIILTNRLAKTVETRTEPKILKAGTVMSDPTLVPGEPVLKSDLDTYRGSGSSWAVNLSPETGFPAIVVPAGFTREVYDRVPDDRDPNGSRLEGPKKVELPVALEFLARPFEEPTLFAIASAF
;
A
#
# COMPACT_ATOMS: atom_id res chain seq x y z
N MET A 1 30.11 -8.13 -33.70
CA MET A 1 29.42 -6.99 -33.09
C MET A 1 30.17 -6.61 -31.83
N ARG A 2 30.79 -5.42 -31.79
CA ARG A 2 31.43 -4.90 -30.57
C ARG A 2 30.32 -4.47 -29.60
N ALA A 3 30.42 -4.88 -28.33
CA ALA A 3 29.59 -4.35 -27.27
C ALA A 3 29.80 -2.83 -27.20
N LEU A 4 28.71 -2.07 -27.28
CA LEU A 4 28.75 -0.62 -27.06
C LEU A 4 29.05 -0.37 -25.56
N PRO A 5 29.80 0.70 -25.23
CA PRO A 5 30.05 1.05 -23.83
C PRO A 5 28.74 1.38 -23.12
N VAL A 6 28.62 0.96 -21.85
CA VAL A 6 27.51 1.34 -20.96
C VAL A 6 27.73 2.78 -20.51
N GLU A 7 27.53 3.74 -21.41
CA GLU A 7 27.53 5.16 -21.06
C GLU A 7 26.22 5.50 -20.35
N ASN A 8 26.32 5.77 -19.05
CA ASN A 8 25.49 6.66 -18.21
C ASN A 8 24.02 6.96 -18.59
N ARG A 9 23.23 5.94 -18.98
CA ARG A 9 21.80 6.11 -19.31
C ARG A 9 20.91 6.58 -18.14
N CYS A 10 21.46 6.65 -16.93
CA CYS A 10 20.77 7.20 -15.76
C CYS A 10 20.82 8.74 -15.67
N ALA A 11 21.79 9.39 -16.34
CA ALA A 11 22.10 10.80 -16.13
C ALA A 11 21.04 11.80 -16.65
N GLU A 12 20.14 11.35 -17.55
CA GLU A 12 19.11 12.19 -18.16
C GLU A 12 17.70 11.96 -17.60
N LYS A 13 17.54 11.10 -16.57
CA LYS A 13 16.23 10.71 -16.05
C LYS A 13 15.99 11.20 -14.62
N GLY A 14 14.80 11.78 -14.39
CA GLY A 14 14.34 12.29 -13.10
C GLY A 14 13.44 11.26 -12.41
N TRP A 15 13.88 10.72 -11.27
CA TRP A 15 13.15 9.71 -10.49
C TRP A 15 12.81 10.28 -9.11
N ALA A 16 11.68 9.89 -8.55
CA ALA A 16 11.32 10.30 -7.19
C ALA A 16 11.29 9.15 -6.21
N CYS A 17 11.87 9.38 -5.04
CA CYS A 17 11.70 8.52 -3.88
C CYS A 17 10.31 8.77 -3.29
N CYS A 18 9.43 7.77 -3.31
CA CYS A 18 8.11 7.88 -2.68
C CYS A 18 8.17 7.41 -1.22
N VAL A 19 8.72 8.27 -0.35
CA VAL A 19 8.91 8.01 1.09
C VAL A 19 7.57 7.74 1.80
N ASP A 20 6.48 8.34 1.35
CA ASP A 20 5.12 8.12 1.88
C ASP A 20 4.64 6.66 1.83
N LEU A 21 5.29 5.83 1.00
CA LEU A 21 5.02 4.40 0.91
C LEU A 21 6.03 3.55 1.67
N MET A 22 7.10 4.16 2.17
CA MET A 22 8.17 3.54 2.96
C MET A 22 8.09 3.95 4.43
N ILE A 23 6.87 3.98 4.98
CA ILE A 23 6.60 4.26 6.39
C ILE A 23 7.00 3.02 7.22
N GLU A 24 7.94 3.20 8.15
CA GLU A 24 8.32 2.19 9.14
C GLU A 24 7.19 2.08 10.16
N ALA A 25 6.20 1.20 9.97
CA ALA A 25 5.09 1.05 10.94
C ALA A 25 5.53 0.24 12.17
N SER A 26 6.46 -0.70 11.96
CA SER A 26 7.09 -1.45 13.03
C SER A 26 8.58 -1.75 12.74
N ARG A 27 9.28 -2.32 13.72
CA ARG A 27 10.65 -2.84 13.56
C ARG A 27 10.78 -3.91 12.47
N ALA A 28 9.67 -4.55 12.07
CA ALA A 28 9.68 -5.45 10.92
C ALA A 28 9.93 -4.70 9.61
N ASP A 29 9.59 -3.41 9.53
CA ASP A 29 9.76 -2.64 8.29
C ASP A 29 11.20 -2.16 8.06
N ARG A 30 11.92 -1.95 9.17
CA ARG A 30 13.20 -1.22 9.22
C ARG A 30 14.24 -1.72 8.23
N GLU A 31 14.44 -3.04 8.16
CA GLU A 31 15.50 -3.61 7.32
C GLU A 31 15.17 -3.53 5.82
N ASN A 32 13.91 -3.74 5.42
CA ASN A 32 13.53 -3.55 4.02
C ASN A 32 13.63 -2.09 3.61
N ILE A 33 13.16 -1.16 4.47
CA ILE A 33 13.28 0.29 4.20
C ILE A 33 14.74 0.71 4.14
N ARG A 34 15.60 0.18 5.03
CA ARG A 34 17.05 0.41 4.97
C ARG A 34 17.63 -0.03 3.63
N VAL A 35 17.35 -1.27 3.20
CA VAL A 35 17.85 -1.80 1.93
C VAL A 35 17.33 -1.00 0.73
N ALA A 36 16.06 -0.61 0.74
CA ALA A 36 15.48 0.24 -0.30
C ALA A 36 16.17 1.61 -0.36
N ASN A 37 16.39 2.26 0.79
CA ASN A 37 17.09 3.54 0.87
C ASN A 37 18.56 3.44 0.43
N GLU A 38 19.25 2.35 0.78
CA GLU A 38 20.62 2.08 0.30
C GLU A 38 20.65 1.92 -1.23
N ALA A 39 19.71 1.16 -1.81
CA ALA A 39 19.60 1.00 -3.26
C ALA A 39 19.28 2.33 -3.98
N ILE A 40 18.37 3.15 -3.44
CA ILE A 40 18.07 4.49 -3.97
C ILE A 40 19.30 5.42 -3.87
N ALA A 41 20.07 5.33 -2.79
CA ALA A 41 21.31 6.07 -2.65
C ALA A 41 22.37 5.62 -3.68
N ASP A 42 22.44 4.34 -3.99
CA ASP A 42 23.35 3.81 -5.01
C ASP A 42 22.93 4.22 -6.43
N MET A 43 21.62 4.27 -6.72
CA MET A 43 21.08 4.86 -7.96
C MET A 43 21.53 6.32 -8.13
N LYS A 44 21.45 7.11 -7.05
CA LYS A 44 21.93 8.50 -7.05
C LYS A 44 23.44 8.59 -7.32
N LYS A 45 24.25 7.72 -6.72
CA LYS A 45 25.71 7.65 -6.98
C LYS A 45 26.01 7.24 -8.43
N ALA A 46 25.16 6.39 -9.02
CA ALA A 46 25.24 5.97 -10.42
C ALA A 46 24.73 7.04 -11.41
N GLY A 47 24.34 8.22 -10.93
CA GLY A 47 23.98 9.37 -11.76
C GLY A 47 22.49 9.58 -11.97
N ALA A 48 21.61 8.80 -11.32
CA ALA A 48 20.18 9.08 -11.36
C ALA A 48 19.85 10.39 -10.64
N THR A 49 18.94 11.20 -11.19
CA THR A 49 18.40 12.35 -10.48
C THR A 49 17.29 11.87 -9.55
N ILE A 50 17.53 11.94 -8.23
CA ILE A 50 16.54 11.56 -7.21
C ILE A 50 15.91 12.81 -6.58
N VAL A 51 14.60 12.94 -6.70
CA VAL A 51 13.77 13.92 -5.99
C VAL A 51 13.25 13.29 -4.70
N ASP A 52 13.68 13.81 -3.56
CA ASP A 52 13.28 13.36 -2.23
C ASP A 52 13.42 14.54 -1.22
N PRO A 53 12.33 15.00 -0.56
CA PRO A 53 10.96 14.48 -0.66
C PRO A 53 10.23 14.96 -1.91
N VAL A 54 9.24 14.18 -2.37
CA VAL A 54 8.18 14.66 -3.26
C VAL A 54 6.99 15.14 -2.44
N ASN A 55 6.36 16.24 -2.87
CA ASN A 55 5.26 16.86 -2.14
C ASN A 55 3.91 16.18 -2.44
N VAL A 56 3.78 14.93 -1.99
CA VAL A 56 2.56 14.12 -2.11
C VAL A 56 1.42 14.71 -1.27
N ASP A 57 1.72 15.18 -0.05
CA ASP A 57 0.75 15.81 0.85
C ASP A 57 0.04 16.99 0.18
N LYS A 58 0.76 17.80 -0.61
CA LYS A 58 0.13 18.88 -1.39
C LYS A 58 -0.83 18.33 -2.45
N ALA A 59 -0.45 17.33 -3.23
CA ALA A 59 -1.35 16.77 -4.26
C ALA A 59 -2.60 16.11 -3.64
N ILE A 60 -2.44 15.44 -2.49
CA ILE A 60 -3.57 14.95 -1.68
C ILE A 60 -4.45 16.13 -1.26
N ALA A 61 -3.84 17.21 -0.78
CA ALA A 61 -4.54 18.39 -0.31
C ALA A 61 -5.33 19.13 -1.39
N ASP A 62 -4.77 19.21 -2.60
CA ASP A 62 -5.42 19.84 -3.75
C ASP A 62 -6.64 19.04 -4.22
N LEU A 63 -6.56 17.70 -4.18
CA LEU A 63 -7.51 16.83 -4.88
C LEU A 63 -8.55 16.17 -3.98
N VAL A 64 -8.15 15.64 -2.82
CA VAL A 64 -9.03 14.80 -1.98
C VAL A 64 -10.23 15.56 -1.42
N PRO A 65 -10.10 16.79 -0.87
CA PRO A 65 -11.26 17.54 -0.37
C PRO A 65 -12.31 17.81 -1.46
N TYR A 66 -11.88 17.98 -2.71
CA TYR A 66 -12.77 18.27 -3.83
C TYR A 66 -13.39 16.99 -4.43
N LEU A 67 -12.58 15.97 -4.70
CA LEU A 67 -13.00 14.74 -5.38
C LEU A 67 -13.72 13.76 -4.44
N GLU A 68 -13.33 13.72 -3.16
CA GLU A 68 -13.82 12.74 -2.19
C GLU A 68 -14.23 13.36 -0.84
N PRO A 69 -15.03 14.45 -0.82
CA PRO A 69 -15.39 15.15 0.42
C PRO A 69 -16.15 14.28 1.41
N GLY A 70 -17.05 13.42 0.90
CA GLY A 70 -17.84 12.51 1.73
C GLY A 70 -16.96 11.47 2.43
N TRP A 71 -15.96 10.93 1.72
CA TRP A 71 -15.01 10.00 2.33
C TRP A 71 -14.13 10.71 3.36
N LEU A 72 -13.65 11.91 3.06
CA LEU A 72 -12.78 12.69 3.95
C LEU A 72 -13.52 13.00 5.26
N ALA A 73 -14.78 13.45 5.19
CA ALA A 73 -15.60 13.71 6.36
C ALA A 73 -15.91 12.46 7.19
N ARG A 74 -16.19 11.32 6.54
CA ARG A 74 -16.42 10.05 7.23
C ARG A 74 -15.19 9.53 7.98
N ASN A 75 -14.01 9.65 7.39
CA ASN A 75 -12.77 9.10 7.96
C ASN A 75 -12.05 10.07 8.90
N PHE A 76 -12.29 11.37 8.75
CA PHE A 76 -11.67 12.44 9.52
C PHE A 76 -12.69 13.48 9.96
N PRO A 77 -13.67 13.10 10.80
CA PRO A 77 -14.72 14.02 11.25
C PRO A 77 -14.16 15.25 11.98
N ALA A 78 -13.03 15.11 12.69
CA ALA A 78 -12.35 16.23 13.34
C ALA A 78 -11.86 17.32 12.36
N ALA A 79 -11.68 16.98 11.07
CA ALA A 79 -11.34 17.95 10.04
C ALA A 79 -12.56 18.78 9.59
N PHE A 80 -13.77 18.44 10.02
CA PHE A 80 -15.04 19.09 9.67
C PHE A 80 -15.77 19.53 10.95
N PRO A 81 -15.43 20.70 11.52
CA PRO A 81 -16.08 21.19 12.73
C PRO A 81 -17.56 21.51 12.49
N GLU A 82 -18.43 21.18 13.46
CA GLU A 82 -19.88 21.43 13.37
C GLU A 82 -20.25 22.90 13.16
N SER A 83 -19.36 23.82 13.56
CA SER A 83 -19.54 25.27 13.44
C SER A 83 -19.39 25.81 12.01
N ALA A 84 -18.94 24.99 11.05
CA ALA A 84 -18.74 25.40 9.66
C ALA A 84 -19.54 24.50 8.70
N LYS A 85 -20.07 25.07 7.62
CA LYS A 85 -20.67 24.26 6.55
C LYS A 85 -19.57 23.41 5.90
N PRO A 86 -19.83 22.13 5.57
CA PRO A 86 -18.83 21.27 4.95
C PRO A 86 -18.20 21.87 3.68
N ILE A 87 -19.00 22.56 2.85
CA ILE A 87 -18.50 23.20 1.64
C ILE A 87 -17.51 24.34 1.92
N ASP A 88 -17.79 25.18 2.93
CA ASP A 88 -16.89 26.28 3.32
C ASP A 88 -15.59 25.72 3.92
N ARG A 89 -15.67 24.56 4.59
CA ARG A 89 -14.50 23.87 5.10
C ARG A 89 -13.61 23.34 3.98
N ILE A 90 -14.19 22.76 2.94
CA ILE A 90 -13.45 22.31 1.74
C ILE A 90 -12.78 23.50 1.04
N VAL A 91 -13.49 24.63 0.90
CA VAL A 91 -12.90 25.87 0.37
C VAL A 91 -11.72 26.33 1.23
N SER A 92 -11.85 26.29 2.56
CA SER A 92 -10.75 26.64 3.46
C SER A 92 -9.54 25.72 3.26
N MET A 93 -9.77 24.41 3.14
CA MET A 93 -8.70 23.42 2.87
C MET A 93 -7.97 23.68 1.56
N ALA A 94 -8.65 24.22 0.54
CA ALA A 94 -8.02 24.58 -0.74
C ALA A 94 -7.04 25.78 -0.64
N PHE A 95 -7.21 26.64 0.37
CA PHE A 95 -6.31 27.78 0.60
C PHE A 95 -5.34 27.55 1.77
N ASP A 96 -5.63 26.59 2.64
CA ASP A 96 -4.78 26.21 3.77
C ASP A 96 -4.73 24.67 3.89
N HIS A 97 -3.70 24.09 3.27
CA HIS A 97 -3.49 22.64 3.25
C HIS A 97 -3.20 22.06 4.64
N ALA A 98 -2.78 22.88 5.63
CA ALA A 98 -2.55 22.42 7.00
C ALA A 98 -3.85 22.02 7.71
N LEU A 99 -5.01 22.39 7.15
CA LEU A 99 -6.32 21.99 7.64
C LEU A 99 -6.66 20.53 7.31
N ILE A 100 -5.89 19.89 6.44
CA ILE A 100 -6.07 18.50 6.03
C ILE A 100 -5.20 17.62 6.92
N PRO A 101 -5.77 16.59 7.56
CA PRO A 101 -4.98 15.69 8.39
C PRO A 101 -4.02 14.92 7.50
N SER A 102 -2.71 15.07 7.73
CA SER A 102 -1.65 14.35 7.03
C SER A 102 -0.83 13.45 7.96
N GLY A 103 0.18 12.76 7.43
CA GLY A 103 1.06 11.87 8.18
C GLY A 103 0.43 10.53 8.55
N ALA A 104 1.03 9.84 9.52
CA ALA A 104 0.66 8.46 9.89
C ALA A 104 -0.79 8.32 10.41
N ARG A 105 -1.35 9.39 10.99
CA ARG A 105 -2.75 9.44 11.47
C ARG A 105 -3.70 10.18 10.54
N GLY A 106 -3.18 10.68 9.42
CA GLY A 106 -3.92 11.46 8.42
C GLY A 106 -4.13 10.71 7.11
N VAL A 107 -4.49 11.46 6.08
CA VAL A 107 -4.58 11.00 4.70
C VAL A 107 -3.15 10.86 4.16
N ASN A 108 -2.82 9.70 3.58
CA ASN A 108 -1.53 9.43 2.93
C ASN A 108 -1.70 8.41 1.79
N LEU A 109 -0.69 8.21 0.95
CA LEU A 109 -0.79 7.30 -0.19
C LEU A 109 -1.06 5.84 0.20
N ARG A 110 -0.56 5.35 1.35
CA ARG A 110 -0.89 3.99 1.80
C ARG A 110 -2.39 3.83 2.05
N MET A 111 -3.01 4.82 2.71
CA MET A 111 -4.46 4.87 2.92
C MET A 111 -5.24 4.96 1.61
N LEU A 112 -4.77 5.77 0.67
CA LEU A 112 -5.44 5.94 -0.61
C LEU A 112 -5.30 4.69 -1.50
N ALA A 113 -4.19 3.97 -1.41
CA ALA A 113 -3.88 2.77 -2.19
C ALA A 113 -4.39 1.45 -1.58
N ALA A 114 -4.85 1.45 -0.33
CA ALA A 114 -5.37 0.25 0.32
C ALA A 114 -6.90 0.23 0.24
N GLN A 115 -7.47 -0.10 -0.91
CA GLN A 115 -8.91 0.05 -1.14
C GLN A 115 -9.72 -1.23 -0.90
N PRO A 116 -10.88 -1.17 -0.23
CA PRO A 116 -11.87 -2.25 -0.31
C PRO A 116 -12.49 -2.31 -1.71
N ARG A 117 -12.50 -3.49 -2.34
CA ARG A 117 -12.97 -3.69 -3.73
C ARG A 117 -14.44 -4.12 -3.84
N GLY A 118 -15.26 -3.74 -2.84
CA GLY A 118 -16.68 -4.10 -2.78
C GLY A 118 -16.93 -5.60 -2.98
N HIS A 119 -17.79 -5.93 -3.94
CA HIS A 119 -18.23 -7.30 -4.26
C HIS A 119 -17.70 -7.79 -5.62
N GLU A 120 -16.68 -7.14 -6.20
CA GLU A 120 -16.19 -7.48 -7.54
C GLU A 120 -15.69 -8.92 -7.64
N ALA A 121 -15.03 -9.42 -6.60
CA ALA A 121 -14.48 -10.77 -6.58
C ALA A 121 -15.56 -11.84 -6.78
N HIS A 122 -16.74 -11.68 -6.15
CA HIS A 122 -17.88 -12.57 -6.33
C HIS A 122 -18.34 -12.61 -7.79
N TYR A 123 -18.54 -11.43 -8.38
CA TYR A 123 -18.99 -11.30 -9.76
C TYR A 123 -17.96 -11.88 -10.74
N ALA A 124 -16.69 -11.50 -10.59
CA ALA A 124 -15.62 -11.89 -11.49
C ALA A 124 -15.38 -13.40 -11.49
N ILE A 125 -15.35 -14.04 -10.31
CA ILE A 125 -15.11 -15.49 -10.23
C ILE A 125 -16.30 -16.29 -10.79
N ASN A 126 -17.54 -15.87 -10.53
CA ASN A 126 -18.72 -16.52 -11.11
C ASN A 126 -18.77 -16.40 -12.62
N ARG A 127 -18.43 -15.22 -13.16
CA ARG A 127 -18.32 -15.01 -14.61
C ARG A 127 -17.24 -15.93 -15.20
N TYR A 128 -16.04 -15.93 -14.63
CA TYR A 128 -14.92 -16.74 -15.07
C TYR A 128 -15.26 -18.25 -15.08
N LEU A 129 -15.84 -18.77 -14.00
CA LEU A 129 -16.16 -20.19 -13.88
C LEU A 129 -17.22 -20.64 -14.89
N ARG A 130 -18.22 -19.79 -15.16
CA ARG A 130 -19.23 -20.06 -16.19
C ARG A 130 -18.64 -20.04 -17.60
N GLU A 131 -17.83 -19.04 -17.93
CA GLU A 131 -17.16 -18.93 -19.23
C GLU A 131 -16.18 -20.10 -19.47
N ARG A 132 -15.51 -20.57 -18.41
CA ARG A 132 -14.60 -21.72 -18.46
C ARG A 132 -15.32 -23.05 -18.75
N GLY A 133 -16.62 -23.15 -18.45
CA GLY A 133 -17.45 -24.32 -18.77
C GLY A 133 -17.08 -25.60 -18.00
N ASP A 134 -16.51 -25.47 -16.80
CA ASP A 134 -16.10 -26.61 -15.98
C ASP A 134 -17.34 -27.34 -15.39
N ALA A 135 -17.40 -28.66 -15.56
CA ALA A 135 -18.53 -29.46 -15.09
C ALA A 135 -18.66 -29.50 -13.56
N LYS A 136 -17.52 -29.37 -12.85
CA LYS A 136 -17.42 -29.46 -11.39
C LYS A 136 -17.47 -28.09 -10.70
N PHE A 137 -17.05 -27.04 -11.38
CA PHE A 137 -16.94 -25.69 -10.81
C PHE A 137 -17.71 -24.66 -11.63
N LYS A 138 -18.97 -24.43 -11.25
CA LYS A 138 -19.88 -23.55 -11.99
C LYS A 138 -19.95 -22.16 -11.38
N ASN A 139 -19.65 -22.03 -10.09
CA ASN A 139 -19.76 -20.81 -9.32
C ASN A 139 -18.84 -20.82 -8.08
N LEU A 140 -18.86 -19.71 -7.35
CA LEU A 140 -18.14 -19.50 -6.10
C LEU A 140 -18.53 -20.51 -5.01
N GLU A 141 -19.81 -20.90 -4.93
CA GLU A 141 -20.28 -21.88 -3.94
C GLU A 141 -19.59 -23.24 -4.13
N ASP A 142 -19.51 -23.74 -5.37
CA ASP A 142 -18.78 -24.96 -5.70
C ASP A 142 -17.29 -24.85 -5.32
N MET A 143 -16.69 -23.68 -5.52
CA MET A 143 -15.29 -23.42 -5.16
C MET A 143 -15.08 -23.41 -3.65
N LEU A 144 -15.93 -22.71 -2.89
CA LEU A 144 -15.83 -22.57 -1.43
C LEU A 144 -16.12 -23.89 -0.71
N ALA A 145 -16.96 -24.75 -1.28
CA ALA A 145 -17.24 -26.08 -0.75
C ALA A 145 -16.03 -27.04 -0.81
N MET A 146 -14.98 -26.72 -1.59
CA MET A 146 -13.82 -27.61 -1.72
C MET A 146 -12.94 -27.62 -0.46
N PRO A 147 -12.69 -28.80 0.14
CA PRO A 147 -11.82 -28.91 1.31
C PRO A 147 -10.39 -28.39 1.06
N MET A 148 -9.87 -28.54 -0.17
CA MET A 148 -8.51 -28.09 -0.51
C MET A 148 -8.39 -26.58 -0.73
N PHE A 149 -9.51 -25.88 -0.93
CA PHE A 149 -9.52 -24.43 -1.12
C PHE A 149 -9.56 -23.66 0.21
N SER A 150 -9.76 -24.36 1.33
CA SER A 150 -9.99 -23.74 2.64
C SER A 150 -11.13 -22.70 2.63
N GLY A 151 -12.11 -22.86 1.73
CA GLY A 151 -13.21 -21.90 1.55
C GLY A 151 -14.13 -21.75 2.76
N SER A 152 -13.99 -22.62 3.77
CA SER A 152 -14.63 -22.46 5.06
C SER A 152 -14.04 -21.34 5.92
N LEU A 153 -12.86 -20.79 5.58
CA LEU A 153 -12.23 -19.72 6.35
C LEU A 153 -12.93 -18.37 6.08
N ASP A 154 -13.29 -17.66 7.16
CA ASP A 154 -14.02 -16.38 7.08
C ASP A 154 -13.27 -15.30 6.29
N ASN A 155 -11.94 -15.30 6.31
CA ASN A 155 -11.16 -14.35 5.53
C ASN A 155 -11.28 -14.60 4.02
N LEU A 156 -11.37 -15.86 3.58
CA LEU A 156 -11.57 -16.20 2.17
C LEU A 156 -13.02 -15.93 1.75
N LYS A 157 -14.00 -16.29 2.58
CA LYS A 157 -15.40 -15.90 2.36
C LYS A 157 -15.57 -14.40 2.17
N ARG A 158 -14.99 -13.60 3.07
CA ARG A 158 -14.97 -12.13 2.97
C ARG A 158 -14.26 -11.63 1.73
N ALA A 159 -13.12 -12.23 1.35
CA ALA A 159 -12.36 -11.83 0.17
C ALA A 159 -13.11 -12.07 -1.15
N PHE A 160 -13.98 -13.10 -1.19
CA PHE A 160 -14.84 -13.39 -2.33
C PHE A 160 -16.26 -12.85 -2.19
N SER A 161 -16.59 -12.22 -1.05
CA SER A 161 -17.93 -11.71 -0.73
C SER A 161 -19.02 -12.77 -0.98
N ASP A 162 -18.92 -13.90 -0.29
CA ASP A 162 -19.76 -15.08 -0.55
C ASP A 162 -21.27 -14.83 -0.41
N ASP A 163 -21.66 -13.82 0.36
CA ASP A 163 -23.04 -13.38 0.57
C ASP A 163 -23.49 -12.21 -0.34
N ALA A 164 -22.64 -11.76 -1.27
CA ALA A 164 -22.93 -10.60 -2.11
C ALA A 164 -24.11 -10.84 -3.08
N ALA A 165 -25.08 -9.92 -3.04
CA ALA A 165 -26.24 -9.92 -3.94
C ALA A 165 -26.19 -8.85 -5.05
N THR A 166 -25.34 -7.82 -4.91
CA THR A 166 -25.22 -6.70 -5.86
C THR A 166 -23.80 -6.16 -5.89
N LEU A 167 -23.40 -5.58 -7.03
CA LEU A 167 -22.18 -4.77 -7.13
C LEU A 167 -22.41 -3.33 -6.62
N ASP A 168 -23.66 -2.84 -6.69
CA ASP A 168 -24.00 -1.46 -6.33
C ASP A 168 -23.98 -1.29 -4.81
N THR A 169 -22.81 -0.92 -4.29
CA THR A 169 -22.56 -0.68 -2.88
C THR A 169 -21.78 0.62 -2.70
N PRO A 170 -21.93 1.31 -1.55
CA PRO A 170 -21.09 2.47 -1.24
C PRO A 170 -19.59 2.17 -1.33
N ALA A 171 -19.16 0.96 -0.93
CA ALA A 171 -17.77 0.53 -1.03
C ALA A 171 -17.28 0.44 -2.49
N GLN A 172 -18.12 -0.09 -3.39
CA GLN A 172 -17.82 -0.15 -4.82
C GLN A 172 -17.68 1.26 -5.43
N MET A 173 -18.58 2.17 -5.08
CA MET A 173 -18.53 3.55 -5.56
C MET A 173 -17.31 4.30 -5.04
N ASP A 174 -17.02 4.20 -3.74
CA ASP A 174 -15.81 4.77 -3.13
C ASP A 174 -14.53 4.21 -3.80
N HIS A 175 -14.50 2.91 -4.12
CA HIS A 175 -13.39 2.27 -4.83
C HIS A 175 -13.17 2.88 -6.22
N LEU A 176 -14.22 2.89 -7.06
CA LEU A 176 -14.10 3.39 -8.44
C LEU A 176 -13.69 4.86 -8.49
N VAL A 177 -14.25 5.70 -7.61
CA VAL A 177 -13.89 7.11 -7.51
C VAL A 177 -12.44 7.25 -7.08
N ARG A 178 -12.01 6.54 -6.04
CA ARG A 178 -10.63 6.67 -5.57
C ARG A 178 -9.60 6.15 -6.57
N MET A 179 -9.85 5.10 -7.34
CA MET A 179 -8.92 4.75 -8.42
C MET A 179 -8.62 5.97 -9.31
N GLN A 180 -9.63 6.80 -9.60
CA GLN A 180 -9.45 8.05 -10.35
C GLN A 180 -8.74 9.14 -9.54
N THR A 181 -9.07 9.32 -8.26
CA THR A 181 -8.39 10.27 -7.37
C THR A 181 -6.90 9.94 -7.26
N LEU A 182 -6.56 8.66 -7.03
CA LEU A 182 -5.18 8.20 -6.90
C LEU A 182 -4.41 8.39 -8.20
N ARG A 183 -5.01 8.08 -9.37
CA ARG A 183 -4.40 8.40 -10.68
C ARG A 183 -4.07 9.89 -10.80
N GLN A 184 -4.99 10.78 -10.42
CA GLN A 184 -4.79 12.22 -10.51
C GLN A 184 -3.69 12.70 -9.56
N ILE A 185 -3.67 12.19 -8.31
CA ILE A 185 -2.61 12.49 -7.34
C ILE A 185 -1.24 12.09 -7.90
N ILE A 186 -1.08 10.86 -8.37
CA ILE A 186 0.19 10.38 -8.91
C ILE A 186 0.61 11.17 -10.15
N LEU A 187 -0.30 11.46 -11.08
CA LEU A 187 0.01 12.28 -12.25
C LEU A 187 0.39 13.71 -11.88
N GLN A 188 -0.28 14.32 -10.92
CA GLN A 188 0.05 15.67 -10.45
C GLN A 188 1.44 15.68 -9.79
N VAL A 189 1.74 14.72 -8.91
CA VAL A 189 3.07 14.56 -8.31
C VAL A 189 4.15 14.40 -9.38
N MET A 190 3.91 13.54 -10.39
CA MET A 190 4.86 13.33 -11.49
C MET A 190 5.05 14.59 -12.35
N ALA A 191 3.97 15.32 -12.63
CA ALA A 191 4.02 16.53 -13.44
C ALA A 191 4.73 17.69 -12.72
N GLU A 192 4.36 17.97 -11.46
CA GLU A 192 4.92 19.07 -10.68
C GLU A 192 6.42 18.88 -10.39
N ASN A 193 6.90 17.63 -10.36
CA ASN A 193 8.28 17.30 -10.07
C ASN A 193 9.08 16.85 -11.30
N THR A 194 8.48 16.87 -12.51
CA THR A 194 9.12 16.45 -13.78
C THR A 194 9.70 15.02 -13.69
N LEU A 195 8.88 14.06 -13.26
CA LEU A 195 9.33 12.69 -12.98
C LEU A 195 9.05 11.74 -14.14
N ASP A 196 9.99 10.84 -14.38
CA ASP A 196 9.84 9.69 -15.28
C ASP A 196 9.18 8.50 -14.55
N ALA A 197 9.53 8.30 -13.28
CA ALA A 197 9.00 7.23 -12.44
C ALA A 197 9.03 7.59 -10.95
N LEU A 198 8.13 6.97 -10.19
CA LEU A 198 8.24 6.85 -8.74
C LEU A 198 9.01 5.58 -8.39
N VAL A 199 9.82 5.62 -7.34
CA VAL A 199 10.52 4.46 -6.78
C VAL A 199 10.22 4.33 -5.29
N TYR A 200 9.92 3.11 -4.84
CA TYR A 200 9.64 2.77 -3.45
C TYR A 200 9.94 1.29 -3.18
N ALA A 201 10.07 0.91 -1.91
CA ALA A 201 10.15 -0.49 -1.52
C ALA A 201 8.90 -1.26 -1.98
N TYR A 202 9.07 -2.37 -2.71
CA TYR A 202 7.95 -3.20 -3.15
C TYR A 202 7.14 -3.68 -1.95
N THR A 203 7.82 -4.28 -0.95
CA THR A 203 7.26 -4.57 0.37
C THR A 203 8.11 -3.91 1.45
N THR A 204 7.47 -3.33 2.47
CA THR A 204 8.22 -2.83 3.63
C THR A 204 8.45 -3.89 4.68
N ILE A 205 7.69 -4.98 4.72
CA ILE A 205 7.96 -6.09 5.64
C ILE A 205 8.57 -7.31 4.94
N PRO A 206 9.43 -8.07 5.65
CA PRO A 206 10.01 -9.30 5.12
C PRO A 206 8.96 -10.41 4.94
N PRO A 207 9.23 -11.39 4.06
CA PRO A 207 8.48 -12.63 4.01
C PRO A 207 8.47 -13.33 5.38
N HIS A 208 7.30 -13.73 5.84
CA HIS A 208 7.10 -14.39 7.13
C HIS A 208 7.29 -15.92 7.04
N ILE A 209 7.52 -16.57 8.18
CA ILE A 209 7.64 -18.04 8.22
C ILE A 209 6.27 -18.69 8.02
N ILE A 210 6.20 -19.65 7.10
CA ILE A 210 5.00 -20.47 6.92
C ILE A 210 4.90 -21.51 8.04
N LEU A 211 4.10 -21.25 9.08
CA LEU A 211 3.80 -22.24 10.14
C LEU A 211 2.92 -23.38 9.60
N THR A 212 3.13 -24.57 10.18
CA THR A 212 2.54 -25.87 9.81
C THR A 212 1.03 -25.98 10.00
N ASN A 213 0.40 -25.11 10.80
CA ASN A 213 -1.04 -25.00 10.94
C ASN A 213 -1.54 -23.65 10.38
N ARG A 214 -2.15 -23.66 9.19
CA ARG A 214 -2.84 -22.48 8.64
C ARG A 214 -4.24 -22.33 9.25
N LEU A 215 -4.32 -22.21 10.58
CA LEU A 215 -5.56 -21.80 11.24
C LEU A 215 -5.80 -20.31 10.96
N ALA A 216 -7.05 -19.85 10.97
CA ALA A 216 -7.38 -18.43 10.75
C ALA A 216 -6.57 -17.51 11.68
N LYS A 217 -6.45 -17.87 12.96
CA LYS A 217 -5.66 -17.15 13.97
C LYS A 217 -4.17 -17.03 13.61
N THR A 218 -3.57 -18.04 12.96
CA THR A 218 -2.15 -17.98 12.54
C THR A 218 -1.93 -17.28 11.20
N VAL A 219 -2.98 -17.08 10.39
CA VAL A 219 -2.90 -16.27 9.17
C VAL A 219 -2.86 -14.78 9.53
N GLU A 220 -3.73 -14.35 10.45
CA GLU A 220 -3.79 -12.95 10.90
C GLU A 220 -2.50 -12.52 11.61
N THR A 221 -1.84 -13.44 12.32
CA THR A 221 -0.58 -13.14 13.03
C THR A 221 0.60 -12.93 12.10
N ARG A 222 0.52 -13.20 10.79
CA ARG A 222 1.68 -13.15 9.86
C ARG A 222 1.75 -11.88 9.00
N THR A 223 0.80 -10.98 9.20
CA THR A 223 0.74 -9.68 8.54
C THR A 223 0.96 -8.57 9.57
N GLU A 224 1.49 -7.43 9.16
CA GLU A 224 1.28 -6.20 9.93
C GLU A 224 -0.23 -6.06 10.19
N PRO A 225 -0.65 -5.88 11.45
CA PRO A 225 -2.05 -5.64 11.72
C PRO A 225 -2.47 -4.39 10.96
N LYS A 226 -3.60 -4.49 10.24
CA LYS A 226 -4.15 -3.35 9.49
C LYS A 226 -4.43 -2.15 10.41
N ILE A 227 -4.81 -2.48 11.65
CA ILE A 227 -5.12 -1.52 12.70
C ILE A 227 -4.28 -1.91 13.89
N LEU A 228 -3.35 -1.05 14.29
CA LEU A 228 -2.66 -1.15 15.57
C LEU A 228 -3.62 -0.68 16.67
N LYS A 229 -4.00 -1.59 17.57
CA LYS A 229 -4.99 -1.33 18.62
C LYS A 229 -4.47 -0.42 19.72
N ALA A 230 -5.37 0.33 20.36
CA ALA A 230 -5.03 1.04 21.59
C ALA A 230 -4.33 0.11 22.61
N GLY A 231 -3.29 0.60 23.27
CA GLY A 231 -2.43 -0.18 24.15
C GLY A 231 -1.23 -0.85 23.46
N THR A 232 -1.15 -0.84 22.12
CA THR A 232 0.03 -1.35 21.41
C THR A 232 1.25 -0.50 21.73
N VAL A 233 2.35 -1.16 22.11
CA VAL A 233 3.65 -0.51 22.29
C VAL A 233 4.26 -0.27 20.91
N MET A 234 4.45 0.99 20.56
CA MET A 234 5.06 1.37 19.28
C MET A 234 6.52 0.97 19.26
N SER A 235 6.93 0.27 18.20
CA SER A 235 8.32 -0.14 18.07
C SER A 235 9.25 1.03 17.68
N ASP A 236 8.66 2.10 17.13
CA ASP A 236 9.26 3.42 16.95
C ASP A 236 8.29 4.51 17.47
N PRO A 237 8.65 5.24 18.55
CA PRO A 237 7.80 6.28 19.12
C PRO A 237 7.72 7.55 18.27
N THR A 238 8.56 7.71 17.24
CA THR A 238 8.54 8.88 16.36
C THR A 238 7.39 8.87 15.36
N LEU A 239 6.75 7.71 15.14
CA LEU A 239 5.58 7.58 14.26
C LEU A 239 4.36 8.33 14.78
N VAL A 240 4.20 8.33 16.11
CA VAL A 240 3.18 9.11 16.80
C VAL A 240 3.84 9.79 18.00
N PRO A 241 4.53 10.93 17.78
CA PRO A 241 5.26 11.62 18.83
C PRO A 241 4.37 11.90 20.05
N GLY A 242 4.82 11.50 21.24
CA GLY A 242 4.06 11.65 22.50
C GLY A 242 3.09 10.51 22.82
N GLU A 243 2.98 9.49 21.96
CA GLU A 243 2.22 8.25 22.21
C GLU A 243 3.09 7.00 21.94
N PRO A 244 4.15 6.74 22.76
CA PRO A 244 4.94 5.52 22.62
C PRO A 244 4.12 4.25 22.88
N VAL A 245 2.98 4.39 23.55
CA VAL A 245 1.91 3.41 23.63
C VAL A 245 0.66 4.08 23.08
N LEU A 246 0.00 3.45 22.11
CA LEU A 246 -1.16 4.03 21.43
C LEU A 246 -2.31 4.28 22.41
N LYS A 247 -2.85 5.50 22.41
CA LYS A 247 -4.04 5.83 23.21
C LYS A 247 -5.33 5.49 22.47
N SER A 248 -5.27 5.40 21.15
CA SER A 248 -6.38 5.07 20.26
C SER A 248 -5.86 4.22 19.11
N ASP A 249 -6.75 3.47 18.47
CA ASP A 249 -6.44 2.69 17.27
C ASP A 249 -5.74 3.56 16.20
N LEU A 250 -4.58 3.11 15.74
CA LEU A 250 -3.84 3.65 14.61
C LEU A 250 -4.06 2.71 13.43
N ASP A 251 -4.81 3.17 12.45
CA ASP A 251 -5.01 2.41 11.24
C ASP A 251 -3.87 2.71 10.27
N THR A 252 -2.99 1.71 10.09
CA THR A 252 -1.75 1.80 9.32
C THR A 252 -2.00 1.71 7.82
N TYR A 253 -3.25 1.40 7.39
CA TYR A 253 -3.60 1.20 5.98
C TYR A 253 -4.95 1.82 5.55
N ARG A 254 -5.88 2.19 6.43
CA ARG A 254 -7.29 2.60 6.18
C ARG A 254 -7.95 2.11 4.89
N GLY A 255 -7.79 0.81 4.61
CA GLY A 255 -8.66 -0.03 3.79
C GLY A 255 -8.02 -1.38 3.38
N SER A 256 -8.72 -2.16 2.55
CA SER A 256 -8.52 -3.63 2.46
C SER A 256 -7.40 -4.09 1.51
N GLY A 257 -6.16 -3.70 1.79
CA GLY A 257 -4.97 -4.36 1.24
C GLY A 257 -4.39 -5.36 2.24
N SER A 258 -4.43 -6.66 1.96
CA SER A 258 -3.63 -7.68 2.68
C SER A 258 -2.27 -7.93 2.01
N SER A 259 -1.97 -7.13 0.98
CA SER A 259 -0.75 -7.18 0.21
C SER A 259 0.37 -6.61 1.06
N TRP A 260 1.43 -7.40 1.30
CA TRP A 260 2.71 -6.87 1.80
C TRP A 260 3.31 -5.83 0.85
N ALA A 261 2.84 -5.84 -0.40
CA ALA A 261 3.26 -4.91 -1.42
C ALA A 261 2.41 -3.64 -1.44
N VAL A 262 3.07 -2.56 -1.80
CA VAL A 262 2.45 -1.26 -2.05
C VAL A 262 1.55 -1.36 -3.29
N ASN A 263 0.25 -1.08 -3.14
CA ASN A 263 -0.74 -1.33 -4.20
C ASN A 263 -0.91 -0.16 -5.19
N LEU A 264 0.09 0.70 -5.42
CA LEU A 264 -0.11 1.84 -6.33
C LEU A 264 -0.41 1.38 -7.76
N SER A 265 0.38 0.46 -8.32
CA SER A 265 0.17 -0.04 -9.69
C SER A 265 -1.22 -0.66 -9.90
N PRO A 266 -1.69 -1.65 -9.10
CA PRO A 266 -2.99 -2.25 -9.33
C PRO A 266 -4.17 -1.28 -9.13
N GLU A 267 -4.08 -0.31 -8.21
CA GLU A 267 -5.17 0.63 -7.97
C GLU A 267 -5.20 1.78 -8.99
N THR A 268 -4.04 2.22 -9.47
CA THR A 268 -3.96 3.26 -10.53
C THR A 268 -4.08 2.67 -11.94
N GLY A 269 -3.76 1.40 -12.14
CA GLY A 269 -3.56 0.82 -13.48
C GLY A 269 -2.32 1.35 -14.19
N PHE A 270 -1.40 2.00 -13.48
CA PHE A 270 -0.14 2.48 -14.06
C PHE A 270 0.87 1.34 -14.13
N PRO A 271 1.70 1.28 -15.19
CA PRO A 271 2.66 0.21 -15.34
C PRO A 271 3.74 0.32 -14.25
N ALA A 272 4.16 -0.84 -13.75
CA ALA A 272 5.26 -0.94 -12.80
C ALA A 272 6.19 -2.11 -13.11
N ILE A 273 7.44 -2.01 -12.68
CA ILE A 273 8.43 -3.09 -12.73
C ILE A 273 9.13 -3.21 -11.38
N VAL A 274 9.34 -4.45 -10.93
CA VAL A 274 9.97 -4.76 -9.64
C VAL A 274 11.36 -5.33 -9.89
N VAL A 275 12.38 -4.80 -9.21
CA VAL A 275 13.78 -5.25 -9.33
C VAL A 275 14.38 -5.57 -7.96
N PRO A 276 15.26 -6.60 -7.85
CA PRO A 276 15.90 -6.96 -6.59
C PRO A 276 16.86 -5.86 -6.11
N ALA A 277 16.63 -5.31 -4.92
CA ALA A 277 17.39 -4.19 -4.36
C ALA A 277 18.52 -4.62 -3.42
N GLY A 278 18.42 -5.82 -2.83
CA GLY A 278 19.41 -6.35 -1.91
C GLY A 278 18.82 -7.34 -0.93
N PHE A 279 19.49 -7.51 0.21
CA PHE A 279 19.11 -8.45 1.26
C PHE A 279 19.07 -7.79 2.63
N THR A 280 18.10 -8.18 3.46
CA THR A 280 18.08 -7.86 4.88
C THR A 280 19.30 -8.44 5.59
N ARG A 281 19.71 -7.86 6.71
CA ARG A 281 20.73 -8.47 7.60
C ARG A 281 20.07 -9.24 8.74
N GLU A 282 18.93 -8.73 9.17
CA GLU A 282 18.08 -9.32 10.18
C GLU A 282 16.61 -9.07 9.88
N VAL A 283 15.74 -9.85 10.50
CA VAL A 283 14.29 -9.72 10.35
C VAL A 283 13.58 -9.92 11.68
N TYR A 284 12.44 -9.26 11.83
CA TYR A 284 11.48 -9.59 12.87
C TYR A 284 10.36 -10.38 12.22
N ASP A 285 10.09 -11.56 12.77
CA ASP A 285 8.92 -12.35 12.41
C ASP A 285 7.75 -11.99 13.35
N ARG A 286 6.56 -12.48 13.05
CA ARG A 286 5.43 -12.37 13.97
C ARG A 286 4.98 -13.71 14.49
N VAL A 287 4.73 -13.74 15.79
CA VAL A 287 4.19 -14.91 16.48
C VAL A 287 2.92 -14.55 17.23
N PRO A 288 1.95 -15.49 17.35
CA PRO A 288 0.75 -15.28 18.15
C PRO A 288 1.08 -14.88 19.58
N ASP A 289 0.39 -13.87 20.11
CA ASP A 289 0.45 -13.47 21.52
C ASP A 289 -0.88 -12.87 21.96
N ASP A 290 -1.60 -13.61 22.80
CA ASP A 290 -2.92 -13.21 23.32
C ASP A 290 -2.84 -12.07 24.35
N ARG A 291 -1.63 -11.66 24.74
CA ARG A 291 -1.41 -10.51 25.63
C ARG A 291 -1.20 -9.21 24.87
N ASP A 292 -0.85 -9.28 23.58
CA ASP A 292 -0.76 -8.09 22.73
C ASP A 292 -2.16 -7.69 22.27
N PRO A 293 -2.51 -6.38 22.28
CA PRO A 293 -3.81 -5.91 21.79
C PRO A 293 -4.15 -6.32 20.35
N ASN A 294 -3.16 -6.62 19.51
CA ASN A 294 -3.33 -7.08 18.13
C ASN A 294 -3.28 -8.61 17.99
N GLY A 295 -3.17 -9.36 19.08
CA GLY A 295 -3.10 -10.82 19.09
C GLY A 295 -1.79 -11.40 18.53
N SER A 296 -0.79 -10.56 18.28
CA SER A 296 0.53 -10.96 17.78
C SER A 296 1.61 -10.03 18.30
N ARG A 297 2.82 -10.54 18.45
CA ARG A 297 4.02 -9.75 18.77
C ARG A 297 5.13 -10.01 17.77
N LEU A 298 6.04 -9.04 17.67
CA LEU A 298 7.29 -9.24 16.94
C LEU A 298 8.21 -10.22 17.70
N GLU A 299 8.88 -11.08 16.96
CA GLU A 299 9.92 -12.00 17.44
C GLU A 299 11.19 -11.81 16.61
N GLY A 300 12.28 -11.43 17.27
CA GLY A 300 13.55 -11.15 16.62
C GLY A 300 14.41 -10.15 17.41
N PRO A 301 15.48 -9.62 16.80
CA PRO A 301 15.88 -9.86 15.41
C PRO A 301 16.44 -11.27 15.20
N LYS A 302 16.14 -11.86 14.03
CA LYS A 302 16.75 -13.11 13.53
C LYS A 302 17.72 -12.74 12.42
N LYS A 303 18.99 -13.17 12.50
CA LYS A 303 19.98 -12.93 11.45
C LYS A 303 19.69 -13.79 10.22
N VAL A 304 19.01 -13.21 9.23
CA VAL A 304 18.56 -13.87 8.01
C VAL A 304 18.62 -12.88 6.86
N GLU A 305 19.13 -13.35 5.72
CA GLU A 305 19.17 -12.61 4.47
C GLU A 305 17.93 -12.94 3.64
N LEU A 306 16.96 -12.02 3.59
CA LEU A 306 15.77 -12.12 2.76
C LEU A 306 15.80 -11.06 1.66
N PRO A 307 15.36 -11.39 0.43
CA PRO A 307 15.40 -10.45 -0.68
C PRO A 307 14.45 -9.28 -0.45
N VAL A 308 14.94 -8.08 -0.75
CA VAL A 308 14.17 -6.84 -0.78
C VAL A 308 14.17 -6.35 -2.21
N ALA A 309 13.07 -5.74 -2.65
CA ALA A 309 12.92 -5.23 -4.00
C ALA A 309 12.45 -3.77 -4.00
N LEU A 310 12.83 -3.04 -5.05
CA LEU A 310 12.25 -1.74 -5.40
C LEU A 310 11.18 -1.96 -6.48
N GLU A 311 10.09 -1.22 -6.37
CA GLU A 311 9.09 -1.07 -7.43
C GLU A 311 9.23 0.31 -8.07
N PHE A 312 9.30 0.32 -9.40
CA PHE A 312 9.29 1.53 -10.21
C PHE A 312 7.93 1.65 -10.88
N LEU A 313 7.22 2.75 -10.64
CA LEU A 313 5.92 3.06 -11.24
C LEU A 313 6.08 4.22 -12.23
N ALA A 314 5.65 4.03 -13.48
CA ALA A 314 5.71 5.07 -14.50
C ALA A 314 4.31 5.55 -14.92
N ARG A 315 4.24 6.55 -15.79
CA ARG A 315 2.96 7.00 -16.39
C ARG A 315 2.35 5.88 -17.24
N PRO A 316 1.04 5.94 -17.55
CA PRO A 316 0.42 5.01 -18.48
C PRO A 316 1.20 4.89 -19.80
N PHE A 317 1.39 3.65 -20.27
CA PHE A 317 2.06 3.31 -21.54
C PHE A 317 3.57 3.62 -21.61
N GLU A 318 4.24 3.83 -20.47
CA GLU A 318 5.68 4.05 -20.36
C GLU A 318 6.48 2.76 -20.03
N GLU A 319 5.99 1.58 -20.43
CA GLU A 319 6.73 0.32 -20.24
C GLU A 319 8.16 0.35 -20.84
N PRO A 320 8.42 0.97 -22.01
CA PRO A 320 9.80 1.11 -22.50
C PRO A 320 10.71 1.86 -21.53
N THR A 321 10.20 2.89 -20.86
CA THR A 321 10.93 3.65 -19.83
C THR A 321 11.24 2.76 -18.63
N LEU A 322 10.28 1.95 -18.19
CA LEU A 322 10.47 0.98 -17.10
C LEU A 322 11.50 -0.10 -17.44
N PHE A 323 11.47 -0.66 -18.65
CA PHE A 323 12.48 -1.63 -19.09
C PHE A 323 13.88 -1.00 -19.11
N ALA A 324 13.99 0.25 -19.56
CA ALA A 324 15.25 0.98 -19.55
C ALA A 324 15.77 1.26 -18.12
N ILE A 325 14.86 1.59 -17.19
CA ILE A 325 15.21 1.77 -15.76
C ILE A 325 15.68 0.44 -15.17
N ALA A 326 14.88 -0.61 -15.30
CA ALA A 326 15.19 -1.93 -14.73
C ALA A 326 16.46 -2.57 -15.31
N SER A 327 16.82 -2.25 -16.56
CA SER A 327 18.07 -2.73 -17.18
C SER A 327 19.29 -1.91 -16.77
N ALA A 328 19.09 -0.69 -16.27
CA ALA A 328 20.16 0.21 -15.85
C ALA A 328 20.44 0.12 -14.34
N PHE A 329 19.42 -0.25 -13.57
CA PHE A 329 19.53 -0.66 -12.16
C PHE A 329 20.29 -1.98 -12.04
#